data_AF-A0A9D6JM68-F1
#
_entry.id   AF-A0A9D6JM68-F1
#
_cell.length_a   1.000
_cell.length_b   1.000
_cell.length_c   1.000
_cell.angle_alpha   90.00
_cell.angle_beta   90.00
_cell.angle_gamma   90.00
#
_symmetry.space_group_name_H-M   'P 1'
#
loop_
_entity.id
_entity.type
_entity.pdbx_description
1 polymer ?
#
loop_
_entity_poly.entity_id
_entity_poly.type
_entity_poly.pdbx_seq_one_letter_code
_entity_poly.pdbx_strand_id
1 'polypeptide(L)'
;MKKTALAAALFVITGAANAAVVTSMTITGGAFNMGTTNLGVAGCQIGGFGSHQCITSGSTIDTDDGLFEGSASSSLVGLSFFGSPVNAFTAATATGAQPSITGNPLSGDATGSVLTMDVGSWYANWSGTNFLQGPTGGMATGTYDSTTGAFTLSWSSLIVGGPFNGQIGNWNLVGTVTAVPVPAAAWLFGSGLLGLAGVARRRMAA
;
A
#
# COMPACT_ATOMS: atom_id res chain seq x y z
N MET A 1 22.96 -39.17 46.54
CA MET A 1 22.07 -38.01 46.32
C MET A 1 22.68 -37.13 45.23
N LYS A 2 22.21 -37.24 43.98
CA LYS A 2 22.70 -36.41 42.86
C LYS A 2 21.65 -35.35 42.55
N LYS A 3 21.94 -34.10 42.88
CA LYS A 3 21.09 -32.93 42.60
C LYS A 3 21.39 -32.46 41.18
N THR A 4 20.53 -32.78 40.22
CA THR A 4 20.58 -32.20 38.87
C THR A 4 19.92 -30.84 38.91
N ALA A 5 20.73 -29.79 38.80
CA ALA A 5 20.24 -28.42 38.66
C ALA A 5 19.67 -28.25 37.24
N LEU A 6 18.38 -27.90 37.17
CA LEU A 6 17.70 -27.59 35.92
C LEU A 6 17.99 -26.11 35.60
N ALA A 7 18.85 -25.87 34.61
CA ALA A 7 19.08 -24.51 34.10
C ALA A 7 17.89 -24.10 33.22
N ALA A 8 17.06 -23.19 33.72
CA ALA A 8 16.02 -22.55 32.93
C ALA A 8 16.69 -21.52 32.00
N ALA A 9 16.83 -21.85 30.73
CA ALA A 9 17.25 -20.91 29.71
C ALA A 9 16.12 -19.90 29.46
N LEU A 10 16.30 -18.67 29.95
CA LEU A 10 15.42 -17.55 29.66
C LEU A 10 15.70 -17.09 28.21
N PHE A 11 14.95 -17.62 27.26
CA PHE A 11 14.95 -17.11 25.89
C PHE A 11 14.29 -15.74 25.88
N VAL A 12 15.08 -14.68 25.72
CA VAL A 12 14.58 -13.36 25.35
C VAL A 12 14.16 -13.45 23.89
N ILE A 13 12.88 -13.71 23.66
CA ILE A 13 12.29 -13.68 22.33
C ILE A 13 12.14 -12.19 21.98
N THR A 14 13.05 -11.66 21.17
CA THR A 14 12.80 -10.39 20.48
C THR A 14 11.55 -10.59 19.63
N GLY A 15 10.43 -10.00 20.03
CA GLY A 15 9.16 -10.14 19.31
C GLY A 15 9.34 -9.70 17.86
N ALA A 16 9.01 -10.58 16.92
CA ALA A 16 8.90 -10.19 15.52
C ALA A 16 7.86 -9.06 15.42
N ALA A 17 8.18 -7.99 14.69
CA ALA A 17 7.18 -6.98 14.36
C ALA A 17 6.08 -7.68 13.58
N ASN A 18 4.90 -7.83 14.18
CA ASN A 18 3.75 -8.41 13.50
C ASN A 18 3.30 -7.40 12.43
N ALA A 19 3.07 -7.89 11.21
CA ALA A 19 2.41 -7.11 10.19
C ALA A 19 1.02 -6.67 10.69
N ALA A 20 0.73 -5.38 10.59
CA ALA A 20 -0.59 -4.83 10.84
C ALA A 20 -1.27 -4.64 9.49
N VAL A 21 -2.50 -5.16 9.35
CA VAL A 21 -3.25 -5.00 8.10
C VAL A 21 -3.71 -3.55 8.00
N VAL A 22 -3.51 -2.93 6.84
CA VAL A 22 -4.00 -1.59 6.56
C VAL A 22 -5.49 -1.70 6.25
N THR A 23 -6.32 -1.04 7.06
CA THR A 23 -7.79 -1.04 6.91
C THR A 23 -8.29 0.21 6.21
N SER A 24 -7.58 1.33 6.37
CA SER A 24 -7.89 2.54 5.62
C SER A 24 -6.66 3.41 5.40
N MET A 25 -6.71 4.22 4.34
CA MET A 25 -5.67 5.18 3.98
C MET A 25 -6.30 6.54 3.67
N THR A 26 -5.91 7.58 4.40
CA THR A 26 -6.27 8.96 4.06
C THR A 26 -5.09 9.65 3.41
N ILE A 27 -5.23 9.99 2.13
CA ILE A 27 -4.21 10.77 1.41
C ILE A 27 -4.39 12.24 1.78
N THR A 28 -3.33 12.88 2.26
CA THR A 28 -3.34 14.30 2.64
C THR A 28 -2.50 15.17 1.71
N GLY A 29 -1.66 14.55 0.88
CA GLY A 29 -0.88 15.25 -0.11
C GLY A 29 0.06 14.34 -0.88
N GLY A 30 1.10 14.94 -1.43
CA GLY A 30 2.13 14.23 -2.18
C GLY A 30 2.44 14.92 -3.49
N ALA A 31 3.01 14.18 -4.43
CA ALA A 31 3.34 14.68 -5.75
C ALA A 31 3.18 13.61 -6.83
N PHE A 32 2.90 14.07 -8.04
CA PHE A 32 3.00 13.30 -9.27
C PHE A 32 3.98 14.00 -10.23
N ASN A 33 4.83 13.23 -10.91
CA ASN A 33 5.72 13.75 -11.95
C ASN A 33 5.69 12.83 -13.17
N MET A 34 5.99 13.40 -14.33
CA MET A 34 6.28 12.62 -15.51
C MET A 34 7.69 12.89 -16.01
N GLY A 35 8.51 11.84 -16.08
CA GLY A 35 9.81 11.85 -16.77
C GLY A 35 11.07 12.07 -15.92
N THR A 36 10.98 12.43 -14.63
CA THR A 36 12.17 12.54 -13.76
C THR A 36 12.09 11.62 -12.55
N THR A 37 13.22 11.03 -12.14
CA THR A 37 13.29 9.98 -11.10
C THR A 37 13.33 10.50 -9.66
N ASN A 38 13.28 11.81 -9.41
CA ASN A 38 13.44 12.37 -8.06
C ASN A 38 12.14 12.98 -7.53
N LEU A 39 11.34 12.16 -6.86
CA LEU A 39 10.18 12.63 -6.10
C LEU A 39 10.58 12.90 -4.64
N GLY A 40 11.05 14.14 -4.40
CA GLY A 40 10.93 14.77 -3.10
C GLY A 40 9.70 15.66 -3.07
N VAL A 41 9.10 15.89 -1.90
CA VAL A 41 7.99 16.87 -1.72
C VAL A 41 8.44 18.33 -1.83
N ALA A 42 9.73 18.59 -2.09
CA ALA A 42 10.28 19.93 -2.24
C ALA A 42 10.20 20.40 -3.70
N GLY A 43 9.53 21.54 -3.93
CA GLY A 43 9.50 22.20 -5.25
C GLY A 43 8.25 21.94 -6.08
N CYS A 44 7.07 21.98 -5.48
CA CYS A 44 5.81 21.84 -6.21
C CYS A 44 5.61 22.93 -7.27
N GLN A 45 5.25 22.51 -8.49
CA GLN A 45 5.01 23.38 -9.63
C GLN A 45 3.80 22.89 -10.42
N ILE A 46 2.87 23.79 -10.73
CA ILE A 46 1.86 23.55 -11.77
C ILE A 46 2.60 23.63 -13.11
N GLY A 47 2.70 22.55 -13.88
CA GLY A 47 3.57 22.56 -15.07
C GLY A 47 3.54 21.30 -15.93
N GLY A 48 4.31 21.34 -17.03
CA GLY A 48 4.40 20.24 -18.01
C GLY A 48 5.35 19.11 -17.58
N PHE A 49 5.85 18.34 -18.56
CA PHE A 49 6.81 17.25 -18.30
C PHE A 49 8.00 17.73 -17.46
N GLY A 50 8.45 16.87 -16.53
CA GLY A 50 9.52 17.18 -15.58
C GLY A 50 9.10 18.10 -14.41
N SER A 51 7.86 18.60 -14.37
CA SER A 51 7.35 19.42 -13.25
C SER A 51 6.67 18.58 -12.18
N HIS A 52 6.93 18.87 -10.90
CA HIS A 52 6.32 18.19 -9.74
C HIS A 52 4.91 18.71 -9.49
N GLN A 53 3.88 17.97 -9.88
CA GLN A 53 2.48 18.34 -9.62
C GLN A 53 2.11 18.00 -8.18
N CYS A 54 1.62 18.98 -7.41
CA CYS A 54 1.10 18.71 -6.08
C CYS A 54 -0.16 17.87 -6.14
N ILE A 55 -0.26 16.95 -5.19
CA ILE A 55 -1.53 16.45 -4.71
C ILE A 55 -2.03 17.44 -3.65
N THR A 56 -3.05 18.23 -3.98
CA THR A 56 -3.58 19.31 -3.13
C THR A 56 -4.72 18.87 -2.21
N SER A 57 -5.29 17.70 -2.49
CA SER A 57 -6.33 17.07 -1.69
C SER A 57 -6.29 15.57 -1.91
N GLY A 58 -6.79 14.81 -0.95
CA GLY A 58 -6.97 13.37 -1.10
C GLY A 58 -8.21 12.89 -0.38
N SER A 59 -8.66 11.69 -0.75
CA SER A 59 -9.78 11.00 -0.14
C SER A 59 -9.29 9.98 0.88
N THR A 60 -10.19 9.56 1.76
CA THR A 60 -10.01 8.30 2.49
C THR A 60 -10.35 7.15 1.55
N ILE A 61 -9.52 6.13 1.53
CA ILE A 61 -9.64 4.89 0.80
C ILE A 61 -9.89 3.80 1.84
N ASP A 62 -10.97 3.05 1.70
CA ASP A 62 -11.18 1.82 2.43
C ASP A 62 -10.37 0.71 1.75
N THR A 63 -9.53 0.00 2.52
CA THR A 63 -8.66 -1.04 1.98
C THR A 63 -9.02 -2.42 2.50
N ASP A 64 -10.07 -2.56 3.31
CA ASP A 64 -10.49 -3.84 3.89
C ASP A 64 -11.88 -4.32 3.42
N ASP A 65 -12.64 -3.47 2.73
CA ASP A 65 -13.97 -3.82 2.20
C ASP A 65 -13.94 -4.63 0.90
N GLY A 66 -12.77 -4.73 0.25
CA GLY A 66 -12.59 -5.43 -1.02
C GLY A 66 -13.25 -4.73 -2.21
N LEU A 67 -13.44 -3.41 -2.14
CA LEU A 67 -14.03 -2.59 -3.19
C LEU A 67 -13.00 -1.69 -3.88
N PHE A 68 -13.34 -1.31 -5.11
CA PHE A 68 -12.59 -0.30 -5.85
C PHE A 68 -13.10 1.10 -5.53
N GLU A 69 -12.21 2.07 -5.62
CA GLU A 69 -12.37 3.38 -4.99
C GLU A 69 -12.20 4.51 -6.00
N GLY A 70 -13.11 5.48 -5.93
CA GLY A 70 -13.20 6.58 -6.88
C GLY A 70 -13.61 6.13 -8.29
N SER A 71 -13.47 7.04 -9.25
CA SER A 71 -13.73 6.79 -10.66
C SER A 71 -13.06 7.85 -11.54
N ALA A 72 -13.17 7.70 -12.86
CA ALA A 72 -12.76 8.72 -13.82
C ALA A 72 -13.48 10.07 -13.65
N SER A 73 -14.57 10.14 -12.87
CA SER A 73 -15.33 11.36 -12.53
C SER A 73 -15.32 11.73 -11.04
N SER A 74 -14.76 10.89 -10.17
CA SER A 74 -14.64 11.11 -8.72
C SER A 74 -13.26 10.71 -8.26
N SER A 75 -12.34 11.68 -8.18
CA SER A 75 -10.95 11.36 -7.91
C SER A 75 -10.65 11.06 -6.44
N LEU A 76 -9.72 10.14 -6.23
CA LEU A 76 -9.06 9.89 -4.94
C LEU A 76 -8.02 10.97 -4.58
N VAL A 77 -7.49 11.70 -5.56
CA VAL A 77 -6.52 12.78 -5.32
C VAL A 77 -6.78 13.99 -6.21
N GLY A 78 -6.66 15.19 -5.65
CA GLY A 78 -6.72 16.43 -6.40
C GLY A 78 -5.35 16.79 -6.96
N LEU A 79 -5.17 16.66 -8.26
CA LEU A 79 -4.02 17.21 -8.98
C LEU A 79 -4.42 17.64 -10.40
N SER A 80 -3.62 18.52 -11.00
CA SER A 80 -3.81 18.95 -12.38
C SER A 80 -2.54 18.75 -13.17
N PHE A 81 -2.67 18.49 -14.46
CA PHE A 81 -1.57 18.31 -15.38
C PHE A 81 -1.89 19.02 -16.69
N PHE A 82 -0.98 19.89 -17.15
CA PHE A 82 -1.24 20.82 -18.26
C PHE A 82 -2.55 21.61 -18.12
N GLY A 83 -2.87 22.05 -16.89
CA GLY A 83 -4.08 22.83 -16.59
C GLY A 83 -5.39 22.05 -16.65
N SER A 84 -5.35 20.74 -16.90
CA SER A 84 -6.52 19.85 -16.85
C SER A 84 -6.47 18.95 -15.62
N PRO A 85 -7.61 18.64 -14.98
CA PRO A 85 -7.63 17.77 -13.82
C PRO A 85 -7.19 16.35 -14.20
N VAL A 86 -6.49 15.70 -13.27
CA VAL A 86 -6.23 14.26 -13.32
C VAL A 86 -7.09 13.60 -12.26
N ASN A 87 -7.91 12.63 -12.68
CA ASN A 87 -8.71 11.84 -11.76
C ASN A 87 -8.02 10.51 -11.51
N ALA A 88 -7.35 10.34 -10.37
CA ALA A 88 -6.90 9.02 -9.92
C ALA A 88 -8.04 8.22 -9.30
N PHE A 89 -8.05 6.92 -9.53
CA PHE A 89 -9.05 5.96 -9.02
C PHE A 89 -8.50 4.55 -9.07
N THR A 90 -9.23 3.57 -8.53
CA THR A 90 -8.86 2.15 -8.60
C THR A 90 -9.93 1.37 -9.34
N ALA A 91 -9.52 0.32 -10.07
CA ALA A 91 -10.45 -0.55 -10.81
C ALA A 91 -9.77 -1.87 -11.20
N ALA A 92 -10.54 -2.92 -11.50
CA ALA A 92 -10.01 -4.10 -12.17
C ALA A 92 -9.61 -3.78 -13.63
N THR A 93 -10.44 -2.99 -14.31
CA THR A 93 -10.24 -2.55 -15.70
C THR A 93 -10.77 -1.14 -15.90
N ALA A 94 -10.11 -0.35 -16.75
CA ALA A 94 -10.65 0.91 -17.24
C ALA A 94 -10.67 0.92 -18.77
N THR A 95 -11.78 1.36 -19.37
CA THR A 95 -11.94 1.40 -20.83
C THR A 95 -10.81 2.20 -21.49
N GLY A 96 -10.17 1.61 -22.50
CA GLY A 96 -9.09 2.23 -23.26
C GLY A 96 -7.71 2.20 -22.61
N ALA A 97 -7.58 1.63 -21.40
CA ALA A 97 -6.31 1.43 -20.71
C ALA A 97 -5.93 -0.06 -20.67
N GLN A 98 -4.68 -0.36 -20.28
CA GLN A 98 -4.28 -1.71 -19.90
C GLN A 98 -5.05 -2.17 -18.65
N PRO A 99 -5.34 -3.48 -18.48
CA PRO A 99 -5.98 -4.00 -17.28
C PRO A 99 -5.07 -3.88 -16.05
N SER A 100 -5.67 -3.95 -14.85
CA SER A 100 -4.92 -3.93 -13.58
C SER A 100 -3.87 -5.04 -13.54
N ILE A 101 -2.73 -4.77 -12.91
CA ILE A 101 -1.65 -5.75 -12.76
C ILE A 101 -2.06 -6.90 -11.85
N THR A 102 -2.75 -6.58 -10.74
CA THR A 102 -3.15 -7.56 -9.73
C THR A 102 -4.61 -7.98 -9.86
N GLY A 103 -5.43 -7.16 -10.52
CA GLY A 103 -6.88 -7.35 -10.62
C GLY A 103 -7.62 -7.11 -9.30
N ASN A 104 -6.91 -6.77 -8.22
CA ASN A 104 -7.45 -6.63 -6.88
C ASN A 104 -7.61 -5.16 -6.49
N PRO A 105 -8.57 -4.85 -5.59
CA PRO A 105 -8.59 -3.61 -4.82
C PRO A 105 -7.27 -3.32 -4.09
N LEU A 106 -7.12 -2.07 -3.65
CA LEU A 106 -5.97 -1.68 -2.82
C LEU A 106 -6.01 -2.46 -1.50
N SER A 107 -4.88 -3.05 -1.15
CA SER A 107 -4.71 -3.78 0.10
C SER A 107 -3.24 -3.76 0.51
N GLY A 108 -2.94 -4.01 1.77
CA GLY A 108 -1.56 -3.98 2.21
C GLY A 108 -1.37 -4.16 3.71
N ASP A 109 -0.11 -4.08 4.11
CA ASP A 109 0.31 -4.22 5.49
C ASP A 109 1.39 -3.20 5.88
N ALA A 110 1.43 -2.91 7.16
CA ALA A 110 2.46 -2.12 7.80
C ALA A 110 3.26 -3.02 8.75
N THR A 111 4.56 -3.14 8.49
CA THR A 111 5.47 -3.96 9.31
C THR A 111 6.65 -3.10 9.77
N GLY A 112 6.72 -2.84 11.08
CA GLY A 112 7.74 -1.95 11.64
C GLY A 112 7.57 -0.53 11.08
N SER A 113 8.58 -0.02 10.37
CA SER A 113 8.57 1.31 9.74
C SER A 113 8.31 1.27 8.23
N VAL A 114 7.85 0.13 7.70
CA VAL A 114 7.61 -0.08 6.27
C VAL A 114 6.12 -0.25 6.02
N LEU A 115 5.60 0.51 5.06
CA LEU A 115 4.28 0.31 4.48
C LEU A 115 4.43 -0.44 3.16
N THR A 116 3.66 -1.49 2.93
CA THR A 116 3.61 -2.23 1.67
C THR A 116 2.17 -2.28 1.19
N MET A 117 1.89 -1.81 -0.02
CA MET A 117 0.55 -1.74 -0.59
C MET A 117 0.51 -2.33 -1.99
N ASP A 118 -0.51 -3.15 -2.28
CA ASP A 118 -0.96 -3.42 -3.64
C ASP A 118 -1.66 -2.17 -4.18
N VAL A 119 -1.03 -1.56 -5.17
CA VAL A 119 -1.54 -0.42 -5.96
C VAL A 119 -1.61 -0.78 -7.44
N GLY A 120 -1.64 -2.08 -7.77
CA GLY A 120 -1.66 -2.58 -9.15
C GLY A 120 -2.92 -2.21 -9.92
N SER A 121 -4.00 -1.86 -9.22
CA SER A 121 -5.26 -1.36 -9.75
C SER A 121 -5.37 0.16 -9.80
N TRP A 122 -4.29 0.91 -9.55
CA TRP A 122 -4.30 2.36 -9.63
C TRP A 122 -4.38 2.84 -11.09
N TYR A 123 -5.37 3.67 -11.41
CA TYR A 123 -5.55 4.33 -12.69
C TYR A 123 -5.52 5.84 -12.53
N ALA A 124 -5.20 6.51 -13.64
CA ALA A 124 -5.43 7.94 -13.80
C ALA A 124 -6.26 8.19 -15.05
N ASN A 125 -7.25 9.07 -14.97
CA ASN A 125 -7.92 9.66 -16.11
C ASN A 125 -7.38 11.08 -16.32
N TRP A 126 -7.01 11.39 -17.56
CA TRP A 126 -6.71 12.76 -17.97
C TRP A 126 -7.38 13.05 -19.31
N SER A 127 -8.15 14.14 -19.36
CA SER A 127 -8.90 14.56 -20.55
C SER A 127 -9.74 13.44 -21.18
N GLY A 128 -10.35 12.58 -20.36
CA GLY A 128 -11.20 11.47 -20.82
C GLY A 128 -10.45 10.20 -21.23
N THR A 129 -9.12 10.19 -21.21
CA THR A 129 -8.31 8.99 -21.48
C THR A 129 -7.87 8.36 -20.15
N ASN A 130 -8.09 7.06 -20.01
CA ASN A 130 -7.63 6.30 -18.85
C ASN A 130 -6.23 5.74 -19.09
N PHE A 131 -5.43 5.68 -18.03
CA PHE A 131 -4.09 5.10 -18.03
C PHE A 131 -3.96 4.21 -16.80
N LEU A 132 -3.47 2.99 -16.98
CA LEU A 132 -2.98 2.21 -15.85
C LEU A 132 -1.75 2.91 -15.28
N GLN A 133 -1.76 3.09 -13.96
CA GLN A 133 -0.73 3.83 -13.22
C GLN A 133 -0.20 3.06 -12.01
N GLY A 134 -0.60 1.80 -11.83
CA GLY A 134 0.04 0.87 -10.90
C GLY A 134 1.46 0.49 -11.36
N PRO A 135 2.37 0.17 -10.43
CA PRO A 135 3.73 -0.24 -10.76
C PRO A 135 3.76 -1.65 -11.35
N THR A 136 4.85 -1.97 -12.06
CA THR A 136 5.12 -3.34 -12.48
C THR A 136 5.22 -4.24 -11.25
N GLY A 137 4.45 -5.33 -11.22
CA GLY A 137 4.34 -6.21 -10.05
C GLY A 137 3.28 -5.80 -9.02
N GLY A 138 2.61 -4.67 -9.21
CA GLY A 138 1.45 -4.23 -8.41
C GLY A 138 1.79 -3.62 -7.05
N MET A 139 2.90 -3.99 -6.44
CA MET A 139 3.24 -3.55 -5.09
C MET A 139 4.06 -2.24 -5.09
N ALA A 140 3.74 -1.35 -4.15
CA ALA A 140 4.53 -0.20 -3.77
C ALA A 140 4.96 -0.32 -2.30
N THR A 141 6.16 0.15 -1.99
CA THR A 141 6.67 0.21 -0.62
C THR A 141 7.01 1.62 -0.22
N GLY A 142 6.92 1.88 1.07
CA GLY A 142 6.97 3.21 1.64
C GLY A 142 7.40 3.21 3.10
N THR A 143 7.47 4.41 3.68
CA THR A 143 7.73 4.58 5.10
C THR A 143 6.42 4.63 5.88
N TYR A 144 6.45 4.13 7.11
CA TYR A 144 5.35 4.16 8.06
C TYR A 144 5.82 4.57 9.46
N ASP A 145 5.06 5.44 10.10
CA ASP A 145 5.20 5.75 11.54
C ASP A 145 4.03 5.12 12.30
N SER A 146 4.32 4.09 13.08
CA SER A 146 3.32 3.37 13.88
C SER A 146 2.68 4.21 15.00
N THR A 147 3.29 5.35 15.36
CA THR A 147 2.79 6.22 16.42
C THR A 147 1.71 7.16 15.89
N THR A 148 1.95 7.73 14.70
CA THR A 148 1.09 8.75 14.10
C THR A 148 0.20 8.21 12.98
N GLY A 149 0.49 7.01 12.49
CA GLY A 149 -0.10 6.47 11.26
C GLY A 149 0.46 7.10 10.00
N ALA A 150 1.39 8.06 10.09
CA ALA A 150 1.90 8.80 8.94
C ALA A 150 2.62 7.87 7.96
N PHE A 151 2.41 8.08 6.67
CA PHE A 151 3.07 7.31 5.64
C PHE A 151 3.61 8.17 4.49
N THR A 152 4.56 7.60 3.76
CA THR A 152 4.96 8.05 2.43
C THR A 152 5.04 6.81 1.55
N LEU A 153 4.32 6.78 0.44
CA LEU A 153 4.27 5.66 -0.49
C LEU A 153 4.64 6.16 -1.88
N SER A 154 5.66 5.56 -2.50
CA SER A 154 6.14 6.01 -3.80
C SER A 154 6.28 4.86 -4.77
N TRP A 155 5.92 5.08 -6.03
CA TRP A 155 6.13 4.11 -7.09
C TRP A 155 6.24 4.80 -8.45
N SER A 156 6.60 4.01 -9.46
CA SER A 156 6.70 4.45 -10.85
C SER A 156 5.93 3.49 -11.75
N SER A 157 5.30 4.02 -12.80
CA SER A 157 4.51 3.25 -13.75
C SER A 157 4.78 3.72 -15.19
N LEU A 158 4.99 2.76 -16.09
CA LEU A 158 5.08 3.03 -17.52
C LEU A 158 3.67 3.23 -18.09
N ILE A 159 3.44 4.38 -18.72
CA ILE A 159 2.19 4.65 -19.42
C ILE A 159 2.20 3.94 -20.77
N VAL A 160 1.17 3.11 -20.99
CA VAL A 160 0.94 2.40 -22.25
C VAL A 160 -0.34 2.91 -22.89
N GLY A 161 -0.23 3.40 -24.13
CA GLY A 161 -1.33 3.96 -24.91
C GLY A 161 -1.59 5.45 -24.65
N GLY A 162 -2.50 6.00 -25.46
CA GLY A 162 -2.93 7.39 -25.38
C GLY A 162 -1.83 8.43 -25.65
N PRO A 163 -2.10 9.71 -25.33
CA PRO A 163 -1.20 10.85 -25.60
C PRO A 163 0.17 10.79 -24.91
N PHE A 164 0.31 9.96 -23.88
CA PHE A 164 1.49 9.89 -23.01
C PHE A 164 2.25 8.56 -23.13
N ASN A 165 1.98 7.79 -24.19
CA ASN A 165 2.58 6.48 -24.39
C ASN A 165 4.11 6.49 -24.29
N GLY A 166 4.66 5.58 -23.50
CA GLY A 166 6.11 5.43 -23.30
C GLY A 166 6.71 6.32 -22.21
N GLN A 167 5.92 7.19 -21.59
CA GLN A 167 6.36 8.02 -20.47
C GLN A 167 6.24 7.27 -19.14
N ILE A 168 7.08 7.64 -18.17
CA ILE A 168 6.98 7.13 -16.80
C ILE A 168 6.24 8.17 -15.95
N GLY A 169 5.14 7.74 -15.33
CA GLY A 169 4.47 8.46 -14.26
C GLY A 169 5.04 8.03 -12.91
N ASN A 170 5.53 8.99 -12.13
CA ASN A 170 6.06 8.76 -10.79
C ASN A 170 5.04 9.32 -9.79
N TRP A 171 4.63 8.48 -8.84
CA TRP A 171 3.69 8.83 -7.78
C TRP A 171 4.41 8.85 -6.44
N ASN A 172 4.09 9.85 -5.62
CA ASN A 172 4.44 9.92 -4.21
C ASN A 172 3.22 10.38 -3.43
N LEU A 173 2.65 9.51 -2.62
CA LEU A 173 1.52 9.80 -1.76
C LEU A 173 2.02 10.00 -0.33
N VAL A 174 1.48 11.01 0.35
CA VAL A 174 1.66 11.18 1.79
C VAL A 174 0.30 11.29 2.46
N GLY A 175 0.23 10.82 3.70
CA GLY A 175 -1.03 10.73 4.41
C GLY A 175 -0.91 10.01 5.73
N THR A 176 -2.04 9.49 6.19
CA THR A 176 -2.14 8.63 7.37
C THR A 176 -2.85 7.33 7.02
N VAL A 177 -2.43 6.22 7.61
CA VAL A 177 -3.14 4.93 7.54
C VAL A 177 -3.67 4.52 8.90
N THR A 178 -4.78 3.79 8.88
CA THR A 178 -5.23 2.98 10.02
C THR A 178 -4.75 1.57 9.78
N ALA A 179 -3.88 1.07 10.66
CA ALA A 179 -3.40 -0.30 10.59
C ALA A 179 -3.80 -1.06 11.86
N VAL A 180 -4.47 -2.20 11.70
CA VAL A 180 -4.91 -3.04 12.81
C VAL A 180 -3.90 -4.17 13.00
N PRO A 181 -3.19 -4.22 14.15
CA PRO A 181 -2.30 -5.33 14.43
C PRO A 181 -3.07 -6.65 14.40
N VAL A 182 -2.52 -7.66 13.74
CA VAL A 182 -3.10 -9.01 13.80
C VAL A 182 -3.12 -9.44 15.27
N PRO A 183 -4.30 -9.74 15.86
CA PRO A 183 -4.41 -9.96 17.29
C PRO A 183 -3.48 -11.08 17.75
N ALA A 184 -2.77 -10.87 18.86
CA ALA A 184 -1.97 -11.91 19.51
C ALA A 184 -2.80 -13.18 19.79
N ALA A 185 -4.12 -13.04 19.94
CA ALA A 185 -5.06 -14.13 20.04
C ALA A 185 -4.98 -15.13 18.88
N ALA A 186 -4.69 -14.71 17.64
CA ALA A 186 -4.50 -15.62 16.51
C ALA A 186 -3.29 -16.54 16.72
N TRP A 187 -2.18 -16.00 17.23
CA TRP A 187 -0.98 -16.77 17.58
C TRP A 187 -1.21 -17.67 18.81
N LEU A 188 -1.91 -17.18 19.83
CA LEU A 188 -2.28 -17.97 20.99
C LEU A 188 -3.22 -19.11 20.62
N PHE A 189 -4.17 -18.86 19.72
CA PHE A 189 -5.08 -19.88 19.23
C PHE A 189 -4.33 -20.93 18.40
N GLY A 190 -3.47 -20.51 17.48
CA GLY A 190 -2.64 -21.42 16.68
C GLY A 190 -1.69 -22.27 17.54
N SER A 191 -1.00 -21.65 18.50
CA SER A 191 -0.12 -22.37 19.43
C SER A 191 -0.88 -23.27 20.40
N GLY A 192 -2.05 -22.83 20.87
CA GLY A 192 -2.96 -23.64 21.68
C GLY A 192 -3.43 -24.90 20.94
N LEU A 193 -3.82 -24.77 19.66
CA LEU A 193 -4.24 -25.88 18.83
C LEU A 193 -3.10 -26.88 18.56
N LEU A 194 -1.89 -26.38 18.27
CA LEU A 194 -0.70 -27.22 18.13
C LEU A 194 -0.35 -27.96 19.43
N GLY A 195 -0.45 -27.28 20.57
CA GLY A 195 -0.28 -27.88 21.89
C GLY A 195 -1.27 -29.02 22.13
N LEU A 196 -2.55 -28.79 21.83
CA LEU A 196 -3.62 -29.80 21.93
C LEU A 196 -3.36 -31.01 21.01
N ALA A 197 -2.95 -30.77 19.76
CA ALA A 197 -2.61 -31.84 18.82
C ALA A 197 -1.41 -32.67 19.30
N GLY A 198 -0.39 -32.03 19.90
CA GLY A 198 0.76 -32.71 20.49
C GLY A 198 0.36 -33.61 21.67
N VAL A 199 -0.50 -33.12 22.56
CA VAL A 199 -1.05 -33.91 23.68
C VAL A 199 -1.88 -35.09 23.16
N ALA A 200 -2.72 -34.87 22.16
CA ALA A 200 -3.53 -35.93 21.55
C ALA A 200 -2.66 -37.05 20.95
N ARG A 201 -1.59 -36.72 20.21
CA ARG A 201 -0.64 -37.71 19.68
C ARG A 201 0.06 -38.50 20.78
N ARG A 202 0.49 -37.83 21.86
CA ARG A 202 1.14 -38.51 22.99
C ARG A 202 0.21 -39.56 23.63
N ARG A 203 -1.10 -39.30 23.68
CA ARG A 203 -2.09 -40.24 24.22
C ARG A 203 -2.42 -41.41 23.30
N MET A 204 -2.11 -41.33 22.01
CA MET A 204 -2.34 -42.41 21.04
C MET A 204 -1.11 -43.33 20.89
N ALA A 205 0.08 -42.85 21.25
CA ALA A 205 1.33 -43.60 21.19
C ALA A 205 1.70 -44.29 22.53
N ALA A 206 0.87 -44.13 23.55
CA ALA A 206 0.95 -44.80 24.85
C ALA A 206 -0.25 -45.74 24.99
#